data_AF-A0A945U665-F1
#
_entry.id   AF-A0A945U665-F1
#
_cell.length_a   1.000
_cell.length_b   1.000
_cell.length_c   1.000
_cell.angle_alpha   90.00
_cell.angle_beta   90.00
_cell.angle_gamma   90.00
#
_symmetry.space_group_name_H-M   'P 1'
#
loop_
_entity.id
_entity.type
_entity.pdbx_description
1 polymer ?
#
loop_
_entity_poly.entity_id
_entity_poly.type
_entity_poly.pdbx_seq_one_letter_code
_entity_poly.pdbx_strand_id
1 'polypeptide(L)' 'MIDIKEAILKGIPTELPSKKQYDTTVSHAPNRKDILNKEEKKLAIKNALRYFPENLHSELANEFAEELKKYGRIYM' A
#
# COMPACT_ATOMS: atom_id res chain seq x y z
N MET A 1 -1.30 26.40 -1.06
CA MET A 1 -1.12 25.44 0.04
C MET A 1 -2.48 24.88 0.37
N ILE A 2 -2.62 23.56 0.41
CA ILE A 2 -3.88 22.93 0.85
C ILE A 2 -3.93 23.06 2.37
N ASP A 3 -5.06 23.50 2.91
CA ASP A 3 -5.26 23.52 4.36
C ASP A 3 -5.21 22.10 4.93
N ILE A 4 -4.49 21.91 6.04
CA ILE A 4 -4.24 20.57 6.60
C ILE A 4 -5.55 19.90 7.03
N LYS A 5 -6.48 20.66 7.59
CA LYS A 5 -7.77 20.12 8.03
C LYS A 5 -8.59 19.66 6.83
N GLU A 6 -8.61 20.46 5.76
CA GLU A 6 -9.25 20.06 4.50
C GLU A 6 -8.59 18.83 3.87
N ALA A 7 -7.25 18.73 3.90
CA ALA A 7 -6.52 17.57 3.37
C ALA A 7 -6.88 16.28 4.09
N ILE A 8 -6.98 16.30 5.43
CA ILE A 8 -7.36 15.14 6.24
C ILE A 8 -8.79 14.68 5.92
N LEU A 9 -9.71 15.62 5.68
CA LEU A 9 -11.12 15.31 5.37
C LEU A 9 -11.32 14.69 3.98
N LYS A 10 -10.38 14.87 3.04
CA LYS A 10 -10.46 14.28 1.69
C LYS A 10 -10.34 12.75 1.67
N GLY A 11 -9.73 12.15 2.70
CA GLY A 11 -9.51 10.71 2.75
C GLY A 11 -8.54 10.24 1.67
N ILE A 12 -8.95 9.24 0.88
CA ILE A 12 -8.11 8.65 -0.18
C ILE A 12 -8.14 9.56 -1.41
N PRO A 13 -6.99 10.07 -1.88
CA PRO A 13 -6.95 10.93 -3.04
C PRO A 13 -7.31 10.16 -4.32
N THR A 14 -7.89 10.87 -5.28
CA THR A 14 -8.23 10.33 -6.61
C THR A 14 -7.00 10.10 -7.49
N GLU A 15 -5.91 10.79 -7.19
CA GLU A 15 -4.62 10.66 -7.86
C GLU A 15 -3.60 10.11 -6.87
N LEU A 16 -2.75 9.17 -7.34
CA LEU A 16 -1.72 8.59 -6.48
C LEU A 16 -0.62 9.61 -6.21
N PRO A 17 -0.19 9.75 -4.93
CA PRO A 17 1.01 10.51 -4.63
C PRO A 17 2.24 9.77 -5.18
N SER A 18 3.35 10.49 -5.29
CA SER A 18 4.63 9.86 -5.63
C SER A 18 5.01 8.78 -4.61
N LYS A 19 5.53 7.66 -5.11
CA LYS A 19 5.99 6.54 -4.28
C LYS A 19 6.96 7.01 -3.21
N LYS A 20 6.67 6.65 -1.96
CA LYS A 20 7.52 7.00 -0.82
C LYS A 20 8.77 6.13 -0.79
N GLN A 21 9.92 6.76 -0.58
CA GLN A 21 11.19 6.05 -0.40
C GLN A 21 11.29 5.45 1.00
N TYR A 22 12.04 4.36 1.12
CA TYR A 22 12.32 3.73 2.41
C TYR A 22 13.25 4.62 3.23
N ASP A 23 12.79 5.08 4.39
CA ASP A 23 13.54 5.99 5.25
C ASP A 23 14.50 5.23 6.17
N THR A 24 15.81 5.30 5.93
CA THR A 24 16.80 4.58 6.75
C THR A 24 17.09 5.23 8.10
N THR A 25 16.53 6.41 8.38
CA THR A 25 16.78 7.15 9.63
C THR A 25 15.88 6.73 10.79
N VAL A 26 14.81 6.00 10.50
CA VAL A 26 13.84 5.51 11.49
C VAL A 26 13.91 4.00 11.65
N SER A 27 13.52 3.51 12.83
CA SER A 27 13.36 2.07 13.06
C SER A 27 12.15 1.53 12.32
N HIS A 28 12.31 0.38 11.66
CA HIS A 28 11.24 -0.31 10.93
C HIS A 28 10.88 -1.62 11.60
N ALA A 29 9.62 -2.03 11.45
CA ALA A 29 9.19 -3.36 11.86
C ALA A 29 9.97 -4.44 11.09
N PRO A 30 10.31 -5.57 11.74
CA PRO A 30 10.96 -6.67 11.04
C PRO A 30 10.04 -7.27 9.98
N ASN A 31 10.65 -7.82 8.92
CA ASN A 31 9.92 -8.50 7.85
C ASN A 31 9.12 -9.68 8.42
N ARG A 32 7.88 -9.82 7.97
CA ARG A 32 7.06 -10.98 8.32
C ARG A 32 7.44 -12.20 7.48
N LYS A 33 7.28 -13.39 8.06
CA LYS A 33 7.52 -14.66 7.35
C LYS A 33 6.54 -14.78 6.17
N ASP A 34 7.06 -15.22 5.03
CA ASP A 34 6.24 -15.53 3.87
C ASP A 34 5.54 -16.89 4.05
N ILE A 35 4.38 -16.86 4.68
CA ILE A 35 3.57 -18.07 4.98
C ILE A 35 2.34 -18.22 4.08
N LEU A 36 2.05 -17.19 3.27
CA LEU A 36 0.86 -17.18 2.44
C LEU A 36 1.09 -17.97 1.15
N ASN A 37 0.14 -18.83 0.80
CA ASN A 37 0.13 -19.48 -0.49
C ASN A 37 -0.28 -18.49 -1.61
N LYS A 38 -0.22 -18.94 -2.87
CA LYS A 38 -0.51 -18.09 -4.04
C LYS A 38 -1.92 -17.48 -4.01
N GLU A 39 -2.94 -18.25 -3.60
CA GLU A 39 -4.32 -17.77 -3.55
C GLU A 39 -4.54 -16.81 -2.38
N GLU A 40 -3.90 -17.06 -1.23
CA GLU A 40 -3.91 -16.13 -0.10
C GLU A 40 -3.22 -14.81 -0.41
N LYS A 41 -2.11 -14.84 -1.18
CA LYS A 41 -1.45 -13.61 -1.66
C LYS A 41 -2.35 -12.80 -2.58
N LYS A 42 -3.03 -13.45 -3.53
CA LYS A 42 -4.03 -12.78 -4.39
C LYS A 42 -5.17 -12.19 -3.55
N LEU A 43 -5.67 -12.92 -2.56
CA LEU A 43 -6.72 -12.45 -1.65
C LEU A 43 -6.24 -11.25 -0.82
N ALA A 44 -5.00 -11.27 -0.33
CA ALA A 44 -4.42 -10.15 0.40
C ALA A 44 -4.36 -8.87 -0.45
N ILE A 45 -3.92 -8.98 -1.70
CA ILE A 45 -3.89 -7.85 -2.65
C ILE A 45 -5.32 -7.36 -2.93
N LYS A 46 -6.27 -8.26 -3.21
CA LYS A 46 -7.68 -7.90 -3.41
C LYS A 46 -8.28 -7.19 -2.20
N ASN A 47 -7.94 -7.64 -0.99
CA ASN A 47 -8.39 -7.01 0.25
C ASN A 47 -7.83 -5.60 0.45
N ALA A 48 -6.61 -5.32 0.00
CA ALA A 48 -6.03 -3.98 0.03
C ALA A 48 -6.68 -3.07 -1.03
N LEU A 49 -6.87 -3.58 -2.25
CA LEU A 49 -7.46 -2.84 -3.37
C LEU A 49 -8.89 -2.36 -3.12
N ARG A 50 -9.65 -3.01 -2.22
CA ARG A 50 -11.04 -2.63 -1.91
C ARG A 50 -11.19 -1.18 -1.40
N TYR A 51 -10.12 -0.58 -0.92
CA TYR A 51 -10.12 0.78 -0.41
C TYR A 51 -9.87 1.83 -1.51
N PHE A 52 -9.45 1.42 -2.71
CA PHE A 52 -9.02 2.33 -3.76
C PHE A 52 -9.96 2.29 -4.97
N PRO A 53 -10.11 3.42 -5.69
CA PRO A 53 -10.77 3.45 -6.99
C PRO A 53 -10.18 2.46 -8.01
N GLU A 54 -11.03 1.87 -8.86
CA GLU A 54 -10.64 0.82 -9.82
C GLU A 54 -9.58 1.29 -10.83
N ASN A 55 -9.59 2.57 -11.21
CA ASN A 55 -8.59 3.15 -12.10
C ASN A 55 -7.17 3.11 -11.54
N LEU A 56 -7.01 2.98 -10.21
CA LEU A 56 -5.72 2.89 -9.54
C LEU A 56 -5.27 1.44 -9.33
N HIS A 57 -6.15 0.44 -9.56
CA HIS A 57 -5.87 -0.95 -9.19
C HIS A 57 -4.68 -1.55 -9.95
N SER A 58 -4.49 -1.19 -11.22
CA SER A 58 -3.39 -1.76 -12.00
C SER A 58 -2.02 -1.34 -11.47
N GLU A 59 -1.90 -0.11 -10.97
CA GLU A 59 -0.64 0.39 -10.41
C GLU A 59 -0.45 -0.15 -8.98
N LEU A 60 -1.48 -0.01 -8.15
CA LEU A 60 -1.46 -0.45 -6.74
C LEU A 60 -1.29 -1.96 -6.59
N ALA A 61 -1.84 -2.78 -7.49
CA ALA A 61 -1.67 -4.23 -7.43
C ALA A 61 -0.20 -4.64 -7.53
N ASN A 62 0.57 -3.96 -8.40
CA ASN A 62 2.01 -4.20 -8.55
C ASN A 62 2.77 -3.75 -7.31
N GLU A 63 2.43 -2.57 -6.79
CA GLU A 63 3.02 -2.05 -5.56
C GLU A 63 2.77 -2.97 -4.37
N PHE A 64 1.53 -3.37 -4.13
CA PHE A 64 1.14 -4.25 -3.02
C PHE A 64 1.76 -5.64 -3.14
N ALA A 65 1.93 -6.18 -4.35
CA ALA A 65 2.63 -7.44 -4.56
C ALA A 65 4.11 -7.34 -4.15
N GLU A 66 4.79 -6.25 -4.51
CA GLU A 66 6.17 -6.00 -4.12
C GLU A 66 6.33 -5.76 -2.61
N GLU A 67 5.40 -5.04 -1.98
CA GLU A 67 5.39 -4.87 -0.53
C GLU A 67 5.22 -6.20 0.21
N LEU A 68 4.26 -7.02 -0.23
CA LEU A 68 4.02 -8.33 0.36
C LEU A 68 5.25 -9.24 0.22
N LYS A 69 5.94 -9.18 -0.91
CA LYS A 69 7.17 -9.94 -1.16
C LYS A 69 8.36 -9.43 -0.33
N LYS A 70 8.53 -8.11 -0.22
CA LYS A 70 9.68 -7.49 0.41
C LYS A 70 9.57 -7.45 1.93
N TYR A 71 8.37 -7.18 2.45
CA TYR A 71 8.13 -6.93 3.88
C TYR A 71 7.21 -7.98 4.53
N GLY A 72 6.57 -8.84 3.75
CA GLY A 72 5.54 -9.76 4.25
C GLY A 72 4.25 -9.05 4.68
N ARG A 73 4.06 -7.80 4.25
CA ARG A 73 2.90 -6.97 4.58
C ARG A 73 2.71 -5.87 3.53
N ILE A 74 1.44 -5.55 3.26
CA ILE A 74 1.02 -4.38 2.47
C ILE A 74 0.85 -3.20 3.44
N TYR A 75 1.60 -2.12 3.25
CA TYR A 75 1.56 -0.91 4.07
C TYR A 75 0.65 0.17 3.47
N MET A 76 0.55 0.22 2.13
CA MET A 76 -0.19 1.22 1.34
C MET A 76 0.46 2.61 1.35
#